data_AF-A0A9W4W7D6-F1
#
_entry.id   AF-A0A9W4W7D6-F1
#
_cell.length_a   1.000
_cell.length_b   1.000
_cell.length_c   1.000
_cell.angle_alpha   90.00
_cell.angle_beta   90.00
_cell.angle_gamma   90.00
#
_symmetry.space_group_name_H-M   'P 1'
#
loop_
_entity.id
_entity.type
_entity.pdbx_description
1 polymer ?
#
loop_
_entity_poly.entity_id
_entity_poly.type
_entity_poly.pdbx_seq_one_letter_code
_entity_poly.pdbx_strand_id
1 'polypeptide(L)'
;MDQSQEAWAKSPLPFLHQLQELKHLPRTGWLRFMKDCETVASHSWRLALLGLFAPAPLDKQRCMFIGLVHDVAESYAGDIPTFAGFSKDRKQELESTGFKWIESLVRPGYPVLAQELVDAWLDYEEGRTNEGRWMKQMDKLECLIQAKEYEERTYGEVGGLGEFQGLSKLVRDPEAKAWADLLNKERNLHLERRGSRLPIVFVTGDETWARKLCTLKAQDGSFQHTVLASVLAQRAEDPSFVHKDFLKYCLTQGFDIPKALVVETLGERIRRSADAGPRWILLQGFPKTLSELVEFERKAYDPKVQKQNFCINILTPDVSNPHESTDAPVWQAEVDPTVHLKSAQNCYEEALGLCGKWGKG
;
A
#
# COMPACT_ATOMS: atom_id res chain seq x y z
N MET A 1 -19.42 -40.78 21.18
CA MET A 1 -18.35 -39.90 20.66
C MET A 1 -17.09 -40.18 21.46
N ASP A 2 -15.95 -40.28 20.80
CA ASP A 2 -14.65 -40.31 21.47
C ASP A 2 -14.50 -39.04 22.34
N GLN A 3 -14.06 -39.16 23.59
CA GLN A 3 -13.86 -38.00 24.48
C GLN A 3 -12.94 -36.96 23.85
N SER A 4 -12.01 -37.38 22.99
CA SER A 4 -11.14 -36.47 22.23
C SER A 4 -11.92 -35.62 21.22
N GLN A 5 -12.91 -36.21 20.53
CA GLN A 5 -13.75 -35.51 19.55
C GLN A 5 -14.70 -34.53 20.23
N GLU A 6 -15.24 -34.88 21.39
CA GLU A 6 -16.09 -33.98 22.17
C GLU A 6 -15.29 -32.78 22.70
N ALA A 7 -14.07 -33.01 23.21
CA ALA A 7 -13.18 -31.95 23.65
C ALA A 7 -12.78 -31.01 22.49
N TRP A 8 -12.47 -31.56 21.32
CA TRP A 8 -12.20 -30.79 20.11
C TRP A 8 -13.39 -29.90 19.71
N ALA A 9 -14.59 -30.48 19.65
CA ALA A 9 -15.81 -29.76 19.26
C ALA A 9 -16.22 -28.65 20.24
N LYS A 10 -15.89 -28.80 21.53
CA LYS A 10 -16.14 -27.78 22.57
C LYS A 10 -15.02 -26.75 22.70
N SER A 11 -13.88 -26.97 22.05
CA SER A 11 -12.75 -26.02 22.05
C SER A 11 -12.99 -24.89 21.03
N PRO A 12 -12.27 -23.76 21.14
CA PRO A 12 -12.36 -22.69 20.15
C PRO A 12 -11.57 -23.01 18.86
N LEU A 13 -10.78 -24.09 18.83
CA LEU A 13 -9.86 -24.40 17.74
C LEU A 13 -10.54 -24.55 16.37
N PRO A 14 -11.69 -25.25 16.23
CA PRO A 14 -12.36 -25.37 14.92
C PRO A 14 -12.74 -24.01 14.35
N PHE A 15 -13.28 -23.12 15.19
CA PHE A 15 -13.61 -21.75 14.81
C PHE A 15 -12.36 -20.95 14.43
N LEU A 16 -11.30 -20.99 15.25
CA LEU A 16 -10.06 -20.27 14.97
C LEU A 16 -9.34 -20.76 13.71
N HIS A 17 -9.39 -22.07 13.42
CA HIS A 17 -8.90 -22.63 12.17
C HIS A 17 -9.71 -22.13 10.98
N GLN A 18 -11.04 -22.05 11.11
CA GLN A 18 -11.89 -21.51 10.07
C GLN A 18 -11.60 -20.02 9.77
N LEU A 19 -11.28 -19.22 10.79
CA LEU A 19 -10.89 -17.81 10.61
C LEU A 19 -9.55 -17.64 9.87
N GLN A 20 -8.72 -18.68 9.78
CA GLN A 20 -7.46 -18.62 9.03
C GLN A 20 -7.71 -18.32 7.54
N GLU A 21 -8.82 -18.79 6.97
CA GLU A 21 -9.17 -18.54 5.57
C GLU A 21 -9.23 -17.03 5.27
N LEU A 22 -9.75 -16.21 6.20
CA LEU A 22 -9.83 -14.75 6.04
C LEU A 22 -8.45 -14.07 5.97
N LYS A 23 -7.40 -14.69 6.54
CA LYS A 23 -6.03 -14.17 6.49
C LYS A 23 -5.39 -14.32 5.11
N HIS A 24 -5.96 -15.18 4.28
CA HIS A 24 -5.47 -15.49 2.94
C HIS A 24 -6.47 -15.13 1.85
N LEU A 25 -7.70 -14.76 2.22
CA LEU A 25 -8.76 -14.35 1.31
C LEU A 25 -8.56 -12.88 0.90
N PRO A 26 -8.08 -12.59 -0.33
CA PRO A 26 -7.99 -11.22 -0.82
C PRO A 26 -9.39 -10.62 -0.98
N ARG A 27 -9.50 -9.31 -0.77
CA ARG A 27 -10.71 -8.54 -1.07
C ARG A 27 -10.90 -8.48 -2.59
N THR A 28 -11.82 -9.29 -3.12
CA THR A 28 -12.03 -9.56 -4.55
C THR A 28 -12.30 -8.29 -5.36
N GLY A 29 -12.87 -7.25 -4.74
CA GLY A 29 -13.05 -5.94 -5.35
C GLY A 29 -11.75 -5.33 -5.91
N TRP A 30 -10.63 -5.51 -5.21
CA TRP A 30 -9.32 -4.96 -5.57
C TRP A 30 -8.55 -5.80 -6.58
N LEU A 31 -8.83 -7.11 -6.69
CA LEU A 31 -8.09 -8.03 -7.56
C LEU A 31 -8.14 -7.67 -9.05
N ARG A 32 -9.12 -6.87 -9.48
CA ARG A 32 -9.19 -6.33 -10.86
C ARG A 32 -8.13 -5.27 -11.14
N PHE A 33 -7.55 -4.70 -10.09
CA PHE A 33 -6.65 -3.56 -10.13
C PHE A 33 -5.23 -3.94 -9.68
N MET A 34 -5.11 -4.86 -8.72
CA MET A 34 -3.82 -5.27 -8.16
C MET A 34 -3.86 -6.69 -7.57
N LYS A 35 -2.75 -7.44 -7.70
CA LYS A 35 -2.59 -8.78 -7.12
C LYS A 35 -2.31 -8.74 -5.62
N ASP A 36 -1.46 -7.81 -5.16
CA ASP A 36 -1.09 -7.62 -3.76
C ASP A 36 -2.06 -6.64 -3.05
N CYS A 37 -3.31 -7.06 -2.91
CA CYS A 37 -4.34 -6.33 -2.19
C CYS A 37 -4.54 -6.86 -0.76
N GLU A 38 -5.23 -6.08 0.05
CA GLU A 38 -5.57 -6.44 1.42
C GLU A 38 -6.43 -7.71 1.46
N THR A 39 -6.39 -8.38 2.61
CA THR A 39 -7.26 -9.51 2.89
C THR A 39 -8.49 -9.08 3.66
N VAL A 40 -9.53 -9.92 3.67
CA VAL A 40 -10.77 -9.67 4.44
C VAL A 40 -10.46 -9.49 5.93
N ALA A 41 -9.46 -10.21 6.46
CA ALA A 41 -9.00 -10.02 7.84
C ALA A 41 -8.37 -8.63 8.08
N SER A 42 -7.56 -8.13 7.15
CA SER A 42 -6.95 -6.79 7.25
C SER A 42 -8.00 -5.68 7.21
N HIS A 43 -8.96 -5.79 6.30
CA HIS A 43 -10.12 -4.90 6.21
C HIS A 43 -10.92 -4.88 7.53
N SER A 44 -11.34 -6.07 8.00
CA SER A 44 -12.12 -6.22 9.24
C SER A 44 -11.40 -5.65 10.47
N TRP A 45 -10.07 -5.79 10.54
CA TRP A 45 -9.27 -5.24 11.62
C TRP A 45 -9.32 -3.70 11.65
N ARG A 46 -9.10 -3.03 10.51
CA ARG A 46 -9.14 -1.57 10.46
C ARG A 46 -10.57 -1.04 10.64
N LEU A 47 -11.56 -1.73 10.09
CA LEU A 47 -12.97 -1.41 10.32
C LEU A 47 -13.35 -1.50 11.80
N ALA A 48 -12.92 -2.55 12.50
CA ALA A 48 -13.15 -2.66 13.94
C ALA A 48 -12.56 -1.48 14.70
N LEU A 49 -11.32 -1.07 14.39
CA LEU A 49 -10.70 0.12 14.99
C LEU A 49 -11.47 1.42 14.68
N LEU A 50 -12.07 1.54 13.49
CA LEU A 50 -12.93 2.67 13.16
C LEU A 50 -14.17 2.75 14.09
N GLY A 51 -14.62 1.62 14.62
CA GLY A 51 -15.68 1.54 15.65
C GLY A 51 -15.36 2.28 16.95
N LEU A 52 -14.08 2.51 17.29
CA LEU A 52 -13.68 3.32 18.46
C LEU A 52 -14.13 4.78 18.38
N PHE A 53 -14.37 5.27 17.15
CA PHE A 53 -14.78 6.63 16.86
C PHE A 53 -16.31 6.78 16.75
N ALA A 54 -17.08 5.74 17.10
CA ALA A 54 -18.54 5.85 17.12
C ALA A 54 -19.01 6.97 18.08
N PRO A 55 -19.87 7.90 17.62
CA PRO A 55 -20.37 8.99 18.47
C PRO A 55 -21.34 8.48 19.52
N ALA A 56 -21.45 9.19 20.65
CA ALA A 56 -22.47 8.89 21.65
C ALA A 56 -23.88 9.08 21.05
N PRO A 57 -24.87 8.24 21.40
CA PRO A 57 -24.85 7.23 22.46
C PRO A 57 -24.45 5.82 21.98
N LEU A 58 -23.82 5.66 20.82
CA LEU A 58 -23.47 4.33 20.29
C LEU A 58 -22.50 3.59 21.20
N ASP A 59 -22.71 2.28 21.37
CA ASP A 59 -21.77 1.42 22.07
C ASP A 59 -20.56 1.10 21.18
N LYS A 60 -19.43 1.71 21.51
CA LYS A 60 -18.15 1.49 20.82
C LYS A 60 -17.70 0.04 20.86
N GLN A 61 -17.91 -0.68 21.97
CA GLN A 61 -17.54 -2.09 22.07
C GLN A 61 -18.38 -2.94 21.12
N ARG A 62 -19.68 -2.66 21.05
CA ARG A 62 -20.56 -3.31 20.09
C ARG A 62 -20.18 -2.99 18.65
N CYS A 63 -19.84 -1.73 18.33
CA CYS A 63 -19.34 -1.34 17.00
C CYS A 63 -18.06 -2.09 16.61
N MET A 64 -17.06 -2.17 17.51
CA MET A 64 -15.84 -2.95 17.27
C MET A 64 -16.14 -4.43 17.04
N PHE A 65 -17.02 -5.02 17.85
CA PHE A 65 -17.41 -6.41 17.70
C PHE A 65 -18.12 -6.69 16.37
N ILE A 66 -19.02 -5.81 15.95
CA ILE A 66 -19.64 -5.89 14.62
C ILE A 66 -18.57 -5.82 13.52
N GLY A 67 -17.62 -4.87 13.60
CA GLY A 67 -16.53 -4.75 12.62
C GLY A 67 -15.68 -6.01 12.50
N LEU A 68 -15.40 -6.71 13.60
CA LEU A 68 -14.65 -7.97 13.59
C LEU A 68 -15.43 -9.15 12.99
N VAL A 69 -16.76 -9.11 13.05
CA VAL A 69 -17.63 -10.29 12.81
C VAL A 69 -18.36 -10.21 11.47
N HIS A 70 -18.59 -9.01 10.92
CA HIS A 70 -19.50 -8.80 9.80
C HIS A 70 -19.20 -9.68 8.57
N ASP A 71 -17.93 -9.83 8.19
CA ASP A 71 -17.49 -10.64 7.04
C ASP A 71 -16.98 -12.04 7.43
N VAL A 72 -17.23 -12.52 8.66
CA VAL A 72 -16.74 -13.84 9.09
C VAL A 72 -17.33 -14.99 8.26
N ALA A 73 -18.54 -14.84 7.71
CA ALA A 73 -19.11 -15.83 6.78
C ALA A 73 -18.34 -15.96 5.46
N GLU A 74 -17.54 -14.98 5.07
CA GLU A 74 -16.71 -15.05 3.87
C GLU A 74 -15.61 -16.10 3.98
N SER A 75 -15.26 -16.54 5.19
CA SER A 75 -14.35 -17.67 5.39
C SER A 75 -14.88 -18.98 4.78
N TYR A 76 -16.21 -19.06 4.58
CA TYR A 76 -16.90 -20.17 3.93
C TYR A 76 -17.37 -19.79 2.52
N ALA A 77 -18.01 -18.62 2.37
CA ALA A 77 -18.63 -18.22 1.11
C ALA A 77 -17.63 -17.61 0.08
N GLY A 78 -16.46 -17.15 0.55
CA GLY A 78 -15.56 -16.23 -0.17
C GLY A 78 -16.07 -14.79 -0.19
N ASP A 79 -15.20 -13.83 -0.54
CA ASP A 79 -15.60 -12.44 -0.82
C ASP A 79 -16.27 -12.38 -2.20
N ILE A 80 -17.61 -12.37 -2.20
CA ILE A 80 -18.43 -12.32 -3.42
C ILE A 80 -18.62 -10.86 -3.83
N PRO A 81 -17.95 -10.39 -4.90
CA PRO A 81 -18.03 -9.00 -5.31
C PRO A 81 -19.35 -8.73 -6.04
N THR A 82 -19.78 -7.45 -6.05
CA THR A 82 -21.02 -7.02 -6.70
C THR A 82 -21.07 -7.30 -8.20
N PHE A 83 -19.92 -7.37 -8.87
CA PHE A 83 -19.82 -7.67 -10.30
C PHE A 83 -19.86 -9.18 -10.63
N ALA A 84 -19.87 -10.08 -9.64
CA ALA A 84 -19.91 -11.53 -9.87
C ALA A 84 -21.26 -12.02 -10.46
N GLY A 85 -22.24 -11.14 -10.68
CA GLY A 85 -23.50 -11.47 -11.34
C GLY A 85 -24.46 -12.31 -10.48
N PHE A 86 -24.17 -12.48 -9.19
CA PHE A 86 -25.06 -13.14 -8.25
C PHE A 86 -26.31 -12.28 -8.02
N SER A 87 -27.48 -12.92 -7.95
CA SER A 87 -28.67 -12.25 -7.44
C SER A 87 -28.47 -11.90 -5.96
N LYS A 88 -29.15 -10.85 -5.50
CA LYS A 88 -29.13 -10.47 -4.08
C LYS A 88 -29.54 -11.64 -3.18
N ASP A 89 -30.58 -12.37 -3.58
CA ASP A 89 -31.09 -13.51 -2.83
C ASP A 89 -30.07 -14.65 -2.73
N ARG A 90 -29.35 -14.95 -3.83
CA ARG A 90 -28.33 -16.00 -3.82
C ARG A 90 -27.13 -15.61 -2.96
N LYS A 91 -26.72 -14.33 -3.00
CA LYS A 91 -25.66 -13.82 -2.13
C LYS A 91 -26.04 -13.99 -0.65
N GLN A 92 -27.25 -13.54 -0.29
CA GLN A 92 -27.76 -13.65 1.08
C GLN A 92 -27.89 -15.11 1.54
N GLU A 93 -28.30 -16.02 0.65
CA GLU A 93 -28.37 -17.46 0.95
C GLU A 93 -26.98 -18.04 1.27
N LEU A 94 -25.96 -17.69 0.49
CA LEU A 94 -24.58 -18.14 0.70
C LEU A 94 -23.99 -17.59 1.99
N GLU A 95 -24.15 -16.30 2.26
CA GLU A 95 -23.68 -15.67 3.49
C GLU A 95 -24.40 -16.24 4.72
N SER A 96 -25.72 -16.43 4.66
CA SER A 96 -26.49 -17.06 5.73
C SER A 96 -26.05 -18.50 5.98
N THR A 97 -25.73 -19.25 4.93
CA THR A 97 -25.19 -20.61 5.05
C THR A 97 -23.79 -20.60 5.68
N GLY A 98 -22.94 -19.66 5.27
CA GLY A 98 -21.64 -19.43 5.89
C GLY A 98 -21.75 -19.11 7.38
N PHE A 99 -22.71 -18.27 7.78
CA PHE A 99 -22.90 -17.95 9.19
C PHE A 99 -23.45 -19.13 10.00
N LYS A 100 -24.34 -19.95 9.44
CA LYS A 100 -24.79 -21.20 10.07
C LYS A 100 -23.63 -22.17 10.30
N TRP A 101 -22.68 -22.23 9.36
CA TRP A 101 -21.46 -23.01 9.53
C TRP A 101 -20.63 -22.48 10.71
N ILE A 102 -20.35 -21.17 10.75
CA ILE A 102 -19.62 -20.52 11.85
C ILE A 102 -20.29 -20.76 13.20
N GLU A 103 -21.61 -20.57 13.27
CA GLU A 103 -22.41 -20.83 14.46
C GLU A 103 -22.25 -22.29 14.94
N SER A 104 -22.28 -23.26 14.02
CA SER A 104 -22.13 -24.69 14.34
C SER A 104 -20.75 -25.04 14.93
N LEU A 105 -19.70 -24.28 14.60
CA LEU A 105 -18.35 -24.47 15.14
C LEU A 105 -18.21 -23.94 16.57
N VAL A 106 -18.98 -22.90 16.94
CA VAL A 106 -18.86 -22.20 18.22
C VAL A 106 -19.87 -22.71 19.24
N ARG A 107 -21.10 -23.01 18.81
CA ARG A 107 -22.24 -23.36 19.66
C ARG A 107 -22.01 -24.52 20.64
N PRO A 108 -21.28 -25.61 20.29
CA PRO A 108 -21.09 -26.73 21.21
C PRO A 108 -20.31 -26.37 22.49
N GLY A 109 -19.33 -25.47 22.39
CA GLY A 109 -18.53 -25.01 23.53
C GLY A 109 -18.98 -23.68 24.12
N TYR A 110 -19.52 -22.79 23.28
CA TYR A 110 -19.77 -21.39 23.62
C TYR A 110 -21.14 -20.93 23.07
N PRO A 111 -22.27 -21.46 23.57
CA PRO A 111 -23.60 -21.19 23.01
C PRO A 111 -24.03 -19.72 23.09
N VAL A 112 -23.58 -18.99 24.13
CA VAL A 112 -23.86 -17.55 24.29
C VAL A 112 -23.11 -16.75 23.23
N LEU A 113 -21.80 -16.98 23.07
CA LEU A 113 -20.99 -16.33 22.04
C LEU A 113 -21.49 -16.65 20.63
N ALA A 114 -21.91 -17.89 20.37
CA ALA A 114 -22.49 -18.26 19.08
C ALA A 114 -23.72 -17.40 18.74
N GLN A 115 -24.56 -17.12 19.75
CA GLN A 115 -25.70 -16.23 19.59
C GLN A 115 -25.27 -14.77 19.38
N GLU A 116 -24.29 -14.29 20.14
CA GLU A 116 -23.75 -12.93 19.98
C GLU A 116 -23.17 -12.68 18.59
N LEU A 117 -22.47 -13.67 18.01
CA LEU A 117 -21.92 -13.63 16.65
C LEU A 117 -23.03 -13.51 15.61
N VAL A 118 -24.07 -14.35 15.71
CA VAL A 118 -25.24 -14.29 14.82
C VAL A 118 -25.93 -12.93 14.94
N ASP A 119 -26.11 -12.43 16.16
CA ASP A 119 -26.75 -11.14 16.37
C ASP A 119 -25.93 -9.97 15.83
N ALA A 120 -24.60 -10.01 15.96
CA ALA A 120 -23.72 -8.98 15.40
C ALA A 120 -23.77 -8.96 13.86
N TRP A 121 -23.77 -10.14 13.24
CA TRP A 121 -23.92 -10.26 11.80
C TRP A 121 -25.26 -9.73 11.30
N LEU A 122 -26.37 -10.14 11.92
CA LEU A 122 -27.70 -9.66 11.55
C LEU A 122 -27.87 -8.16 11.80
N ASP A 123 -27.30 -7.63 12.88
CA ASP A 123 -27.31 -6.19 13.17
C ASP A 123 -26.68 -5.39 12.03
N TYR A 124 -25.59 -5.89 11.43
CA TYR A 124 -24.92 -5.29 10.28
C TYR A 124 -25.68 -5.54 8.96
N GLU A 125 -26.06 -6.77 8.68
CA GLU A 125 -26.68 -7.15 7.41
C GLU A 125 -28.05 -6.50 7.21
N GLU A 126 -28.90 -6.61 8.23
CA GLU A 126 -30.26 -6.08 8.19
C GLU A 126 -30.34 -4.65 8.74
N GLY A 127 -29.26 -4.15 9.36
CA GLY A 127 -29.25 -2.82 9.95
C GLY A 127 -30.21 -2.71 11.14
N ARG A 128 -30.32 -3.75 11.98
CA ARG A 128 -31.29 -3.81 13.10
C ARG A 128 -31.02 -2.74 14.16
N THR A 129 -29.75 -2.53 14.50
CA THR A 129 -29.31 -1.60 15.56
C THR A 129 -28.71 -0.31 14.99
N ASN A 130 -28.57 0.72 15.83
CA ASN A 130 -27.89 1.95 15.43
C ASN A 130 -26.40 1.68 15.14
N GLU A 131 -25.77 0.84 15.95
CA GLU A 131 -24.39 0.37 15.82
C GLU A 131 -24.18 -0.37 14.50
N GLY A 132 -25.09 -1.29 14.15
CA GLY A 132 -25.03 -2.01 12.87
C GLY A 132 -25.18 -1.08 11.66
N ARG A 133 -26.14 -0.14 11.70
CA ARG A 133 -26.30 0.88 10.64
C ARG A 133 -25.11 1.84 10.55
N TRP A 134 -24.49 2.16 11.67
CA TRP A 134 -23.28 2.99 11.71
C TRP A 134 -22.10 2.23 11.11
N MET A 135 -21.85 1.00 11.55
CA MET A 135 -20.75 0.17 11.04
C MET A 135 -20.90 -0.14 9.55
N LYS A 136 -22.13 -0.29 9.03
CA LYS A 136 -22.38 -0.43 7.58
C LYS A 136 -21.96 0.79 6.76
N GLN A 137 -22.01 1.98 7.34
CA GLN A 137 -21.47 3.19 6.72
C GLN A 137 -19.94 3.27 6.86
N MET A 138 -19.42 2.81 8.01
CA MET A 138 -17.98 2.79 8.28
C MET A 138 -17.25 1.84 7.34
N ASP A 139 -17.85 0.70 7.00
CA ASP A 139 -17.34 -0.22 5.97
C ASP A 139 -17.14 0.50 4.62
N LYS A 140 -18.12 1.35 4.23
CA LYS A 140 -18.00 2.13 2.99
C LYS A 140 -16.91 3.19 3.07
N LEU A 141 -16.77 3.83 4.23
CA LEU A 141 -15.71 4.80 4.46
C LEU A 141 -14.31 4.14 4.46
N GLU A 142 -14.18 2.97 5.07
CA GLU A 142 -12.95 2.18 5.09
C GLU A 142 -12.52 1.82 3.65
N CYS A 143 -13.47 1.33 2.84
CA CYS A 143 -13.21 1.04 1.43
C CYS A 143 -12.77 2.29 0.64
N LEU A 144 -13.34 3.47 0.93
CA LEU A 144 -12.89 4.74 0.32
C LEU A 144 -11.47 5.12 0.76
N ILE A 145 -11.13 4.93 2.04
CA ILE A 145 -9.78 5.17 2.57
C ILE A 145 -8.79 4.26 1.84
N GLN A 146 -9.10 2.96 1.76
CA GLN A 146 -8.25 1.99 1.08
C GLN A 146 -8.10 2.30 -0.42
N ALA A 147 -9.18 2.72 -1.10
CA ALA A 147 -9.12 3.14 -2.50
C ALA A 147 -8.15 4.32 -2.69
N LYS A 148 -8.25 5.35 -1.84
CA LYS A 148 -7.32 6.49 -1.86
C LYS A 148 -5.90 6.04 -1.60
N GLU A 149 -5.66 5.23 -0.57
CA GLU A 149 -4.32 4.72 -0.26
C GLU A 149 -3.75 3.88 -1.41
N TYR A 150 -4.58 3.12 -2.14
CA TYR A 150 -4.15 2.43 -3.35
C TYR A 150 -3.90 3.36 -4.54
N GLU A 151 -4.69 4.42 -4.71
CA GLU A 151 -4.37 5.45 -5.71
C GLU A 151 -3.05 6.14 -5.38
N GLU A 152 -2.78 6.41 -4.11
CA GLU A 152 -1.48 6.91 -3.69
C GLU A 152 -0.38 5.89 -3.92
N ARG A 153 -0.66 4.62 -3.60
CA ARG A 153 0.29 3.53 -3.72
C ARG A 153 0.69 3.31 -5.19
N THR A 154 -0.27 3.44 -6.08
CA THR A 154 -0.08 3.24 -7.51
C THR A 154 0.22 4.54 -8.24
N TYR A 155 0.37 5.65 -7.51
CA TYR A 155 0.52 6.99 -8.08
C TYR A 155 -0.58 7.36 -9.11
N GLY A 156 -1.75 6.74 -8.99
CA GLY A 156 -2.88 6.85 -9.89
C GLY A 156 -2.68 6.18 -11.26
N GLU A 157 -1.63 5.39 -11.45
CA GLU A 157 -1.38 4.63 -12.69
C GLU A 157 -2.39 3.51 -12.88
N VAL A 158 -2.81 2.88 -11.77
CA VAL A 158 -3.90 1.92 -11.76
C VAL A 158 -5.21 2.69 -11.86
N GLY A 159 -5.70 2.83 -13.09
CA GLY A 159 -6.99 3.45 -13.38
C GLY A 159 -8.17 2.64 -12.85
N GLY A 160 -9.33 3.30 -12.73
CA GLY A 160 -10.58 2.64 -12.36
C GLY A 160 -10.90 2.62 -10.86
N LEU A 161 -9.93 2.89 -9.97
CA LEU A 161 -10.19 3.06 -8.52
C LEU A 161 -11.17 4.21 -8.19
N GLY A 162 -11.40 5.12 -9.15
CA GLY A 162 -12.47 6.11 -9.08
C GLY A 162 -13.88 5.52 -9.00
N GLU A 163 -14.11 4.26 -9.36
CA GLU A 163 -15.43 3.63 -9.28
C GLU A 163 -15.96 3.52 -7.84
N PHE A 164 -15.05 3.38 -6.87
CA PHE A 164 -15.39 3.29 -5.46
C PHE A 164 -15.92 4.60 -4.89
N GLN A 165 -15.68 5.74 -5.55
CA GLN A 165 -16.11 7.07 -5.07
C GLN A 165 -17.64 7.19 -4.95
N GLY A 166 -18.40 6.34 -5.65
CA GLY A 166 -19.85 6.25 -5.49
C GLY A 166 -20.29 5.86 -4.07
N LEU A 167 -19.44 5.17 -3.30
CA LEU A 167 -19.71 4.75 -1.93
C LEU A 167 -19.90 5.92 -0.96
N SER A 168 -19.31 7.10 -1.26
CA SER A 168 -19.47 8.31 -0.44
C SER A 168 -20.94 8.71 -0.26
N LYS A 169 -21.80 8.42 -1.24
CA LYS A 169 -23.25 8.69 -1.17
C LYS A 169 -23.99 7.83 -0.15
N LEU A 170 -23.38 6.73 0.29
CA LEU A 170 -23.92 5.79 1.27
C LEU A 170 -23.49 6.16 2.71
N VAL A 171 -22.50 7.04 2.87
CA VAL A 171 -22.09 7.62 4.16
C VAL A 171 -22.98 8.83 4.46
N ARG A 172 -23.98 8.65 5.33
CA ARG A 172 -25.07 9.60 5.57
C ARG A 172 -24.99 10.30 6.91
N ASP A 173 -24.38 9.66 7.89
CA ASP A 173 -24.18 10.27 9.19
C ASP A 173 -23.32 11.54 9.07
N PRO A 174 -23.65 12.63 9.81
CA PRO A 174 -22.98 13.91 9.66
C PRO A 174 -21.48 13.90 9.92
N GLU A 175 -21.01 13.16 10.93
CA GLU A 175 -19.61 13.17 11.33
C GLU A 175 -18.78 12.33 10.33
N ALA A 176 -19.26 11.14 9.99
CA ALA A 176 -18.62 10.31 8.97
C ALA A 176 -18.60 10.96 7.59
N LYS A 177 -19.65 11.70 7.24
CA LYS A 177 -19.69 12.47 6.00
C LYS A 177 -18.61 13.54 5.98
N ALA A 178 -18.38 14.24 7.09
CA ALA A 178 -17.30 15.22 7.17
C ALA A 178 -15.92 14.56 6.97
N TRP A 179 -15.71 13.34 7.46
CA TRP A 179 -14.48 12.59 7.20
C TRP A 179 -14.35 12.18 5.74
N ALA A 180 -15.43 11.72 5.11
CA ALA A 180 -15.45 11.39 3.68
C ALA A 180 -15.15 12.63 2.81
N ASP A 181 -15.65 13.81 3.19
CA ASP A 181 -15.38 15.07 2.49
C ASP A 181 -13.90 15.49 2.65
N LEU A 182 -13.32 15.30 3.84
CA LEU A 182 -11.88 15.52 4.07
C LEU A 182 -11.02 14.57 3.25
N LEU A 183 -11.37 13.28 3.21
CA LEU A 183 -10.70 12.26 2.41
C LEU A 183 -10.77 12.60 0.91
N ASN A 184 -11.94 13.03 0.42
CA ASN A 184 -12.09 13.48 -0.96
C ASN A 184 -11.22 14.71 -1.27
N LYS A 185 -11.11 15.66 -0.33
CA LYS A 185 -10.22 16.81 -0.48
C LYS A 185 -8.76 16.37 -0.55
N GLU A 186 -8.34 15.43 0.30
CA GLU A 186 -7.00 14.86 0.26
C GLU A 186 -6.72 14.15 -1.07
N ARG A 187 -7.65 13.33 -1.53
CA ARG A 187 -7.60 12.64 -2.83
C ARG A 187 -7.51 13.62 -4.00
N ASN A 188 -8.32 14.68 -4.01
CA ASN A 188 -8.27 15.69 -5.07
C ASN A 188 -6.93 16.43 -5.08
N LEU A 189 -6.41 16.81 -3.91
CA LEU A 189 -5.08 17.39 -3.80
C LEU A 189 -3.99 16.43 -4.32
N HIS A 190 -4.11 15.13 -4.04
CA HIS A 190 -3.21 14.11 -4.59
C HIS A 190 -3.26 14.07 -6.13
N LEU A 191 -4.46 14.05 -6.71
CA LEU A 191 -4.67 14.00 -8.16
C LEU A 191 -4.24 15.29 -8.86
N GLU A 192 -4.53 16.46 -8.29
CA GLU A 192 -4.05 17.76 -8.78
C GLU A 192 -2.52 17.81 -8.81
N ARG A 193 -1.87 17.31 -7.74
CA ARG A 193 -0.42 17.23 -7.67
C ARG A 193 0.17 16.28 -8.72
N ARG A 194 -0.55 15.22 -9.12
CA ARG A 194 -0.08 14.27 -10.15
C ARG A 194 0.33 14.95 -11.45
N GLY A 195 -0.40 15.97 -11.89
CA GLY A 195 -0.04 16.74 -13.10
C GLY A 195 1.23 17.61 -12.95
N SER A 196 1.73 17.76 -11.73
CA SER A 196 2.91 18.56 -11.39
C SER A 196 4.04 17.76 -10.74
N ARG A 197 3.87 16.43 -10.59
CA ARG A 197 4.85 15.53 -10.00
C ARG A 197 5.98 15.25 -10.99
N LEU A 198 7.20 15.21 -10.47
CA LEU A 198 8.40 14.77 -11.15
C LEU A 198 8.77 13.36 -10.64
N PRO A 199 8.48 12.30 -11.42
CA PRO A 199 8.84 10.94 -11.05
C PRO A 199 10.36 10.77 -11.00
N ILE A 200 10.86 10.09 -9.97
CA ILE A 200 12.27 9.72 -9.79
C ILE A 200 12.34 8.22 -9.59
N VAL A 201 13.04 7.54 -10.48
CA VAL A 201 13.33 6.11 -10.39
C VAL A 201 14.79 5.97 -9.99
N PHE A 202 15.05 5.48 -8.79
CA PHE A 202 16.35 5.04 -8.35
C PHE A 202 16.70 3.72 -9.02
N VAL A 203 17.76 3.71 -9.81
CA VAL A 203 18.24 2.50 -10.48
C VAL A 203 19.42 1.97 -9.68
N THR A 204 19.19 0.84 -9.03
CA THR A 204 20.13 0.17 -8.11
C THR A 204 20.58 -1.17 -8.69
N GLY A 205 21.72 -1.70 -8.25
CA GLY A 205 22.32 -2.93 -8.77
C GLY A 205 23.64 -2.69 -9.49
N ASP A 206 24.03 -3.61 -10.38
CA ASP A 206 25.30 -3.52 -11.12
C ASP A 206 25.39 -2.22 -11.95
N GLU A 207 26.52 -1.53 -11.85
CA GLU A 207 26.75 -0.22 -12.49
C GLU A 207 26.72 -0.27 -14.02
N THR A 208 27.14 -1.39 -14.61
CA THR A 208 27.17 -1.59 -16.07
C THR A 208 25.75 -1.81 -16.58
N TRP A 209 24.98 -2.66 -15.90
CA TRP A 209 23.57 -2.90 -16.19
C TRP A 209 22.74 -1.62 -16.02
N ALA A 210 22.86 -0.95 -14.87
CA ALA A 210 22.11 0.26 -14.55
C ALA A 210 22.37 1.35 -15.60
N ARG A 211 23.63 1.51 -16.02
CA ARG A 211 24.01 2.46 -17.08
C ARG A 211 23.39 2.09 -18.42
N LYS A 212 23.45 0.82 -18.83
CA LYS A 212 22.88 0.34 -20.10
C LYS A 212 21.37 0.59 -20.14
N LEU A 213 20.66 0.22 -19.08
CA LEU A 213 19.23 0.44 -18.95
C LEU A 213 18.86 1.92 -19.01
N CYS A 214 19.49 2.76 -18.17
CA CYS A 214 19.18 4.18 -18.13
C CYS A 214 19.45 4.87 -19.47
N THR A 215 20.56 4.51 -20.12
CA THR A 215 20.91 5.03 -21.44
C THR A 215 19.86 4.66 -22.48
N LEU A 216 19.45 3.38 -22.53
CA LEU A 216 18.42 2.92 -23.46
C LEU A 216 17.09 3.65 -23.24
N LYS A 217 16.69 3.87 -21.98
CA LYS A 217 15.42 4.53 -21.66
C LYS A 217 15.43 6.04 -21.87
N ALA A 218 16.58 6.68 -21.77
CA ALA A 218 16.68 8.10 -22.07
C ALA A 218 16.61 8.42 -23.58
N GLN A 219 16.72 7.43 -24.48
CA GLN A 219 16.79 7.65 -25.93
C GLN A 219 15.53 8.28 -26.53
N ASP A 220 14.34 7.95 -26.00
CA ASP A 220 13.06 8.47 -26.51
C ASP A 220 12.69 9.86 -25.93
N GLY A 221 13.54 10.40 -25.03
CA GLY A 221 13.33 11.69 -24.39
C GLY A 221 12.27 11.70 -23.27
N SER A 222 11.67 10.55 -22.94
CA SER A 222 10.70 10.43 -21.84
C SER A 222 11.38 10.37 -20.47
N PHE A 223 12.64 9.95 -20.42
CA PHE A 223 13.43 9.85 -19.21
C PHE A 223 14.68 10.74 -19.27
N GLN A 224 14.95 11.45 -18.19
CA GLN A 224 16.21 12.12 -17.97
C GLN A 224 17.13 11.24 -17.12
N HIS A 225 18.18 10.70 -17.73
CA HIS A 225 19.23 9.97 -17.02
C HIS A 225 20.10 10.94 -16.21
N THR A 226 20.13 10.74 -14.90
CA THR A 226 20.96 11.46 -13.93
C THR A 226 21.88 10.47 -13.23
N VAL A 227 23.18 10.73 -13.23
CA VAL A 227 24.18 9.87 -12.57
C VAL A 227 24.75 10.62 -11.38
N LEU A 228 24.66 10.07 -10.17
CA LEU A 228 25.10 10.75 -8.95
C LEU A 228 26.55 11.24 -9.04
N ALA A 229 27.47 10.39 -9.52
CA ALA A 229 28.88 10.74 -9.66
C ALA A 229 29.09 11.99 -10.54
N SER A 230 28.36 12.09 -11.66
CA SER A 230 28.42 13.25 -12.54
C SER A 230 27.84 14.51 -11.90
N VAL A 231 26.75 14.37 -11.12
CA VAL A 231 26.15 15.50 -10.40
C VAL A 231 27.12 16.06 -9.36
N LEU A 232 27.76 15.18 -8.58
CA LEU A 232 28.76 15.57 -7.57
C LEU A 232 30.00 16.21 -8.22
N ALA A 233 30.49 15.65 -9.32
CA ALA A 233 31.63 16.21 -10.05
C ALA A 233 31.32 17.61 -10.61
N GLN A 234 30.13 17.80 -11.20
CA GLN A 234 29.70 19.13 -11.65
C GLN A 234 29.58 20.12 -10.50
N ARG A 235 29.05 19.70 -9.34
CA ARG A 235 28.92 20.56 -8.17
C ARG A 235 30.28 20.92 -7.55
N ALA A 236 31.27 20.04 -7.65
CA ALA A 236 32.64 20.29 -7.21
C ALA A 236 33.38 21.35 -8.06
N GLU A 237 32.91 21.62 -9.28
CA GLU A 237 33.45 22.68 -10.15
C GLU A 237 32.65 23.99 -10.07
N ASP A 238 31.53 24.03 -9.34
CA ASP A 238 30.69 25.23 -9.20
C ASP A 238 31.34 26.26 -8.26
N PRO A 239 31.76 27.44 -8.76
CA PRO A 239 32.44 28.44 -7.92
C PRO A 239 31.55 29.02 -6.81
N SER A 240 30.23 28.95 -6.97
CA SER A 240 29.26 29.46 -5.99
C SER A 240 28.99 28.48 -4.84
N PHE A 241 29.44 27.23 -4.96
CA PHE A 241 29.17 26.21 -3.97
C PHE A 241 30.23 26.22 -2.85
N VAL A 242 29.77 26.47 -1.63
CA VAL A 242 30.65 26.62 -0.44
C VAL A 242 31.50 25.38 -0.17
N HIS A 243 30.99 24.19 -0.48
CA HIS A 243 31.69 22.91 -0.22
C HIS A 243 32.40 22.33 -1.45
N LYS A 244 32.64 23.11 -2.51
CA LYS A 244 33.22 22.62 -3.77
C LYS A 244 34.59 21.95 -3.59
N ASP A 245 35.48 22.56 -2.79
CA ASP A 245 36.84 22.06 -2.60
C ASP A 245 36.85 20.78 -1.78
N PHE A 246 35.94 20.68 -0.80
CA PHE A 246 35.74 19.46 -0.02
C PHE A 246 35.18 18.32 -0.90
N LEU A 247 34.17 18.57 -1.74
CA LEU A 247 33.69 17.58 -2.71
C LEU A 247 34.82 17.13 -3.65
N LYS A 248 35.59 18.08 -4.20
CA LYS A 248 36.70 17.78 -5.10
C LYS A 248 37.75 16.91 -4.41
N TYR A 249 38.07 17.20 -3.15
CA TYR A 249 38.98 16.38 -2.34
C TYR A 249 38.45 14.96 -2.16
N CYS A 250 37.20 14.79 -1.71
CA CYS A 250 36.58 13.47 -1.52
C CYS A 250 36.57 12.65 -2.81
N LEU A 251 36.15 13.26 -3.94
CA LEU A 251 36.13 12.60 -5.25
C LEU A 251 37.54 12.19 -5.72
N THR A 252 38.56 13.02 -5.47
CA THR A 252 39.94 12.72 -5.89
C THR A 252 40.57 11.61 -5.05
N GLN A 253 40.29 11.60 -3.74
CA GLN A 253 40.88 10.66 -2.80
C GLN A 253 40.04 9.37 -2.62
N GLY A 254 38.84 9.32 -3.18
CA GLY A 254 37.92 8.19 -3.04
C GLY A 254 37.27 8.10 -1.65
N PHE A 255 37.15 9.22 -0.93
CA PHE A 255 36.47 9.25 0.36
C PHE A 255 34.95 9.40 0.22
N ASP A 256 34.22 8.84 1.19
CA ASP A 256 32.77 9.00 1.27
C ASP A 256 32.39 10.47 1.50
N ILE A 257 31.30 10.88 0.84
CA ILE A 257 30.75 12.22 0.96
C ILE A 257 29.61 12.17 1.99
N PRO A 258 29.52 13.13 2.93
CA PRO A 258 28.43 13.19 3.89
C PRO A 258 27.06 13.13 3.20
N LYS A 259 26.22 12.17 3.61
CA LYS A 259 24.87 11.95 3.04
C LYS A 259 24.03 13.22 2.93
N ALA A 260 24.11 14.13 3.92
CA ALA A 260 23.34 15.36 3.92
C ALA A 260 23.71 16.27 2.73
N LEU A 261 25.00 16.29 2.36
CA LEU A 261 25.55 17.04 1.24
C LEU A 261 25.22 16.37 -0.10
N VAL A 262 25.25 15.03 -0.16
CA VAL A 262 24.79 14.24 -1.32
C VAL A 262 23.34 14.56 -1.63
N VAL A 263 22.45 14.44 -0.64
CA VAL A 263 21.01 14.68 -0.80
C VAL A 263 20.72 16.12 -1.19
N GLU A 264 21.42 17.09 -0.60
CA GLU A 264 21.27 18.50 -0.95
C GLU A 264 21.64 18.79 -2.41
N THR A 265 22.83 18.32 -2.83
CA THR A 265 23.36 18.47 -4.19
C THR A 265 22.43 17.82 -5.21
N LEU A 266 21.96 16.62 -4.90
CA LEU A 266 21.02 15.87 -5.72
C LEU A 266 19.66 16.58 -5.81
N GLY A 267 19.13 17.08 -4.69
CA GLY A 267 17.87 17.82 -4.63
C GLY A 267 17.90 19.10 -5.47
N GLU A 268 19.01 19.83 -5.48
CA GLU A 268 19.18 20.99 -6.37
C GLU A 268 19.20 20.61 -7.84
N ARG A 269 19.89 19.51 -8.19
CA ARG A 269 19.90 19.01 -9.58
C ARG A 269 18.50 18.63 -10.03
N ILE A 270 17.77 17.89 -9.20
CA ILE A 270 16.40 17.47 -9.46
C ILE A 270 15.48 18.69 -9.63
N ARG A 271 15.61 19.72 -8.79
CA ARG A 271 14.83 20.97 -8.93
C ARG A 271 15.13 21.69 -10.25
N ARG A 272 16.40 21.84 -10.62
CA ARG A 272 16.78 22.43 -11.92
C ARG A 272 16.25 21.62 -13.10
N SER A 273 16.24 20.29 -12.98
CA SER A 273 15.62 19.41 -13.97
C SER A 273 14.11 19.65 -14.03
N ALA A 274 13.42 19.73 -12.88
CA ALA A 274 11.98 20.00 -12.80
C ALA A 274 11.58 21.27 -13.57
N ASP A 275 12.37 22.34 -13.43
CA ASP A 275 12.12 23.63 -14.08
C ASP A 275 12.39 23.61 -15.61
N ALA A 276 13.18 22.64 -16.09
CA ALA A 276 13.51 22.44 -17.50
C ALA A 276 12.45 21.60 -18.27
N GLY A 277 11.41 21.14 -17.58
CA GLY A 277 10.25 20.43 -18.14
C GLY A 277 10.41 18.92 -18.37
N PRO A 278 10.56 18.08 -17.34
CA PRO A 278 10.70 16.63 -17.52
C PRO A 278 9.37 15.86 -17.48
N ARG A 279 9.41 14.66 -18.05
CA ARG A 279 8.41 13.59 -17.89
C ARG A 279 8.79 12.61 -16.76
N TRP A 280 10.05 12.13 -16.66
CA TRP A 280 10.58 11.24 -15.60
C TRP A 280 12.11 11.41 -15.39
N ILE A 281 12.65 11.16 -14.18
CA ILE A 281 14.10 11.11 -13.86
C ILE A 281 14.51 9.67 -13.55
N LEU A 282 15.56 9.17 -14.20
CA LEU A 282 16.27 7.95 -13.80
C LEU A 282 17.53 8.33 -13.05
N LEU A 283 17.62 8.04 -11.76
CA LEU A 283 18.78 8.34 -10.94
C LEU A 283 19.62 7.08 -10.69
N GLN A 284 20.83 7.07 -11.24
CA GLN A 284 21.82 6.02 -11.05
C GLN A 284 22.81 6.37 -9.94
N GLY A 285 23.19 5.37 -9.14
CA GLY A 285 24.23 5.47 -8.11
C GLY A 285 23.75 6.03 -6.76
N PHE A 286 22.44 6.14 -6.57
CA PHE A 286 21.77 6.53 -5.34
C PHE A 286 20.40 5.83 -5.23
N PRO A 287 19.94 5.45 -4.04
CA PRO A 287 20.66 5.47 -2.76
C PRO A 287 21.67 4.30 -2.68
N LYS A 288 22.81 4.53 -2.00
CA LYS A 288 23.76 3.46 -1.65
C LYS A 288 23.43 2.84 -0.30
N THR A 289 22.83 3.60 0.60
CA THR A 289 22.42 3.17 1.96
C THR A 289 20.95 3.46 2.23
N LEU A 290 20.32 2.66 3.09
CA LEU A 290 18.96 2.96 3.57
C LEU A 290 18.90 4.35 4.24
N SER A 291 19.96 4.70 4.96
CA SER A 291 20.05 5.99 5.65
C SER A 291 20.09 7.18 4.68
N GLU A 292 20.66 7.01 3.49
CA GLU A 292 20.61 8.01 2.42
C GLU A 292 19.20 8.20 1.88
N LEU A 293 18.48 7.10 1.66
CA LEU A 293 17.10 7.11 1.17
C LEU A 293 16.16 7.79 2.16
N VAL A 294 16.24 7.43 3.43
CA VAL A 294 15.45 8.06 4.51
C VAL A 294 15.78 9.55 4.62
N GLU A 295 17.05 9.96 4.50
CA GLU A 295 17.42 11.37 4.52
C GLU A 295 16.92 12.13 3.29
N PHE A 296 16.92 11.48 2.12
CA PHE A 296 16.34 12.03 0.89
C PHE A 296 14.84 12.24 1.03
N GLU A 297 14.11 11.22 1.50
CA GLU A 297 12.69 11.31 1.77
C GLU A 297 12.40 12.42 2.79
N ARG A 298 13.12 12.44 3.92
CA ARG A 298 12.95 13.47 4.96
C ARG A 298 13.09 14.89 4.41
N LYS A 299 14.09 15.14 3.57
CA LYS A 299 14.30 16.46 2.94
C LYS A 299 13.30 16.74 1.80
N ALA A 300 12.80 15.71 1.12
CA ALA A 300 11.74 15.84 0.11
C ALA A 300 10.35 16.08 0.72
N TYR A 301 10.12 15.61 1.96
CA TYR A 301 8.87 15.79 2.72
C TYR A 301 8.86 17.07 3.60
N ASP A 302 9.98 17.77 3.77
CA ASP A 302 10.08 18.98 4.61
C ASP A 302 9.10 20.08 4.15
N PRO A 303 8.08 20.45 4.95
CA PRO A 303 7.08 21.45 4.57
C PRO A 303 7.65 22.87 4.40
N LYS A 304 8.81 23.17 4.99
CA LYS A 304 9.46 24.49 4.93
C LYS A 304 10.30 24.68 3.66
N VAL A 305 10.59 23.60 2.94
CA VAL A 305 11.29 23.61 1.65
C VAL A 305 10.26 23.25 0.58
N GLN A 306 9.53 24.24 0.05
CA GLN A 306 8.68 24.10 -1.14
C GLN A 306 9.42 23.27 -2.24
N LYS A 307 8.90 22.21 -2.87
CA LYS A 307 7.53 21.74 -3.18
C LYS A 307 7.49 20.20 -3.17
N GLN A 308 6.49 19.62 -2.50
CA GLN A 308 6.20 18.18 -2.49
C GLN A 308 5.70 17.70 -3.86
N ASN A 309 6.57 17.13 -4.70
CA ASN A 309 6.16 16.64 -6.03
C ASN A 309 7.04 15.48 -6.56
N PHE A 310 7.57 14.62 -5.70
CA PHE A 310 8.38 13.48 -6.16
C PHE A 310 7.61 12.15 -6.00
N CYS A 311 7.75 11.27 -6.97
CA CYS A 311 7.40 9.85 -6.87
C CYS A 311 8.72 9.09 -6.85
N ILE A 312 8.89 8.15 -5.91
CA ILE A 312 10.13 7.37 -5.77
C ILE A 312 9.81 5.92 -6.13
N ASN A 313 10.58 5.37 -7.07
CA ASN A 313 10.59 3.94 -7.38
C ASN A 313 12.01 3.41 -7.35
N ILE A 314 12.21 2.16 -6.93
CA ILE A 314 13.50 1.48 -6.97
C ILE A 314 13.42 0.36 -8.00
N LEU A 315 14.41 0.31 -8.90
CA LEU A 315 14.56 -0.77 -9.86
C LEU A 315 15.84 -1.56 -9.56
N THR A 316 15.72 -2.88 -9.56
CA THR A 316 16.81 -3.84 -9.35
C THR A 316 16.86 -4.88 -10.48
N PRO A 317 18.02 -5.48 -10.77
CA PRO A 317 18.12 -6.60 -11.71
C PRO A 317 17.35 -7.82 -11.18
N ASP A 318 16.71 -8.59 -12.06
CA ASP A 318 16.15 -9.89 -11.71
C ASP A 318 17.27 -10.92 -11.54
N VAL A 319 17.44 -11.39 -10.31
CA VAL A 319 18.50 -12.36 -9.93
C VAL A 319 18.13 -13.80 -10.33
N SER A 320 16.88 -14.05 -10.70
CA SER A 320 16.37 -15.38 -11.05
C SER A 320 16.61 -15.77 -12.52
N ASN A 321 16.97 -14.81 -13.38
CA ASN A 321 17.20 -15.04 -14.81
C ASN A 321 18.58 -14.49 -15.29
N PRO A 322 19.67 -15.26 -15.13
CA PRO A 322 21.05 -14.79 -15.39
C PRO A 322 21.37 -14.51 -16.87
N HIS A 323 20.49 -14.87 -17.81
CA HIS A 323 20.68 -14.69 -19.25
C HIS A 323 20.24 -13.31 -19.80
N GLU A 324 19.57 -12.46 -19.01
CA GLU A 324 19.23 -11.08 -19.41
C GLU A 324 20.43 -10.10 -19.41
N SER A 325 21.61 -10.58 -19.00
CA SER A 325 22.81 -9.75 -18.91
C SER A 325 23.47 -9.41 -20.26
N THR A 326 23.19 -10.15 -21.34
CA THR A 326 23.99 -10.02 -22.59
C THR A 326 23.24 -9.48 -23.79
N ASP A 327 21.98 -9.84 -24.04
CA ASP A 327 21.25 -9.37 -25.22
C ASP A 327 19.99 -8.60 -24.82
N ALA A 328 19.84 -7.40 -25.40
CA ALA A 328 18.79 -6.39 -25.21
C ALA A 328 17.80 -6.68 -24.07
N PRO A 329 17.79 -5.91 -22.94
CA PRO A 329 16.87 -6.16 -21.84
C PRO A 329 15.45 -6.19 -22.40
N VAL A 330 14.87 -7.39 -22.43
CA VAL A 330 13.50 -7.57 -22.86
C VAL A 330 12.67 -6.90 -21.79
N TRP A 331 12.07 -5.76 -22.14
CA TRP A 331 10.90 -5.31 -21.42
C TRP A 331 9.85 -6.39 -21.59
N GLN A 332 9.77 -7.35 -20.66
CA GLN A 332 8.48 -7.89 -20.35
C GLN A 332 7.74 -6.71 -19.74
N ALA A 333 6.89 -6.08 -20.54
CA ALA A 333 5.82 -5.22 -20.07
C ALA A 333 4.80 -6.07 -19.29
N GLU A 334 5.24 -6.89 -18.35
CA GLU A 334 4.61 -6.96 -17.05
C GLU A 334 5.43 -6.01 -16.19
N VAL A 335 5.17 -4.70 -16.35
CA VAL A 335 5.16 -3.85 -15.15
C VAL A 335 4.13 -4.55 -14.28
N ASP A 336 4.56 -5.45 -13.41
CA ASP A 336 3.69 -5.93 -12.37
C ASP A 336 3.36 -4.67 -11.57
N PRO A 337 2.12 -4.14 -11.67
CA PRO A 337 1.76 -2.90 -10.98
C PRO A 337 1.87 -3.06 -9.46
N THR A 338 2.15 -4.28 -8.96
CA THR A 338 2.29 -4.64 -7.57
C THR A 338 3.71 -4.62 -7.01
N VAL A 339 4.77 -4.47 -7.84
CA VAL A 339 6.14 -4.21 -7.31
C VAL A 339 6.27 -2.77 -6.81
N HIS A 340 5.24 -1.95 -6.98
CA HIS A 340 5.22 -0.57 -6.50
C HIS A 340 4.73 -0.47 -5.04
N LEU A 341 5.63 0.08 -4.22
CA LEU A 341 5.48 0.51 -2.82
C LEU A 341 5.30 -0.58 -1.78
N LYS A 342 6.35 -1.38 -1.63
CA LYS A 342 6.94 -1.52 -0.29
C LYS A 342 7.63 -0.19 0.02
N SER A 343 7.58 0.30 1.26
CA SER A 343 8.30 1.53 1.67
C SER A 343 9.68 1.55 1.02
N ALA A 344 10.19 2.70 0.60
CA ALA A 344 11.49 2.76 -0.08
C ALA A 344 12.57 2.02 0.73
N GLN A 345 12.38 1.97 2.06
CA GLN A 345 13.05 1.08 3.01
C GLN A 345 12.92 -0.44 2.74
N ASN A 346 11.72 -1.01 2.67
CA ASN A 346 11.51 -2.42 2.40
C ASN A 346 12.02 -2.83 1.00
N CYS A 347 11.82 -1.98 -0.03
CA CYS A 347 12.39 -2.22 -1.35
C CYS A 347 13.93 -2.21 -1.33
N TYR A 348 14.53 -1.32 -0.55
CA TYR A 348 15.97 -1.27 -0.37
C TYR A 348 16.52 -2.48 0.41
N GLU A 349 15.81 -2.94 1.44
CA GLU A 349 16.15 -4.14 2.22
C GLU A 349 16.02 -5.43 1.38
N GLU A 350 15.01 -5.52 0.51
CA GLU A 350 14.87 -6.61 -0.47
C GLU A 350 15.96 -6.57 -1.54
N ALA A 351 16.26 -5.38 -2.09
CA ALA A 351 17.30 -5.17 -3.10
C ALA A 351 18.71 -5.59 -2.65
N LEU A 352 18.99 -5.49 -1.35
CA LEU A 352 20.27 -5.92 -0.76
C LEU A 352 20.26 -7.38 -0.26
N GLY A 353 19.17 -8.12 -0.43
CA GLY A 353 19.02 -9.47 0.14
C GLY A 353 19.00 -9.48 1.68
N LEU A 354 18.68 -8.34 2.31
CA LEU A 354 18.63 -8.21 3.78
C LEU A 354 17.32 -8.75 4.35
N CYS A 355 16.25 -8.85 3.55
CA CYS A 355 14.99 -9.48 3.96
C CYS A 355 15.07 -11.00 4.23
N GLY A 356 16.25 -11.63 4.11
CA GLY A 356 16.47 -13.03 4.46
C GLY A 356 17.18 -13.29 5.81
N LYS A 357 17.53 -12.25 6.60
CA LYS A 357 18.35 -12.44 7.82
C LYS A 357 17.61 -12.30 9.16
N TRP A 358 16.29 -12.10 9.16
CA TRP A 358 15.47 -12.18 10.38
C TRP A 358 14.43 -13.29 10.23
N GLY A 359 14.86 -14.53 10.44
CA GLY A 359 13.95 -15.68 10.33
C GLY A 359 14.58 -17.06 10.37
N LYS A 360 15.70 -17.26 11.09
CA LYS A 360 16.10 -18.55 11.67
C LYS A 360 16.97 -18.27 12.91
N GLY A 361 16.30 -18.16 14.05
CA GLY A 361 16.87 -18.21 15.39
C GLY A 361 15.89 -18.97 16.25
#